data_AF-A0A9D8BCZ7-F1
#
_entry.id   AF-A0A9D8BCZ7-F1
#
_cell.length_a   1.000
_cell.length_b   1.000
_cell.length_c   1.000
_cell.angle_alpha   90.00
_cell.angle_beta   90.00
_cell.angle_gamma   90.00
#
_symmetry.space_group_name_H-M   'P 1'
#
loop_
_entity.id
_entity.type
_entity.pdbx_description
1 polymer ?
#
loop_
_entity_poly.entity_id
_entity_poly.type
_entity_poly.pdbx_seq_one_letter_code
_entity_poly.pdbx_strand_id
1 'polypeptide(L)'
;MSLLEVASSFNPFFTYLFLNPTTHPCEKTSLPSLEEKSFLEKKVKELAGKMGLSKPVEIVYTAVSLTPFSVSPQSIFSDKNIIHIAPETIKAVNLAPPEMEFLLGHELAHIKKNDILTTLALRLTVAAICTVAFAWLFPAANIFFVSTLMAPLVPISCAALAGHLSGTLASALYMRFIESRADKLGWEYSSLEGKRAAPSFFKKIIDFQLKTRNNSSTPLSLFIRKLLISEEGNSRIDIVHPPLTERVRYLTELNNATRHAMQAPAY
;
A
#
# COMPACT_ATOMS: atom_id res chain seq x y z
N MET A 1 -12.95 -15.04 -17.71
CA MET A 1 -12.14 -13.94 -17.17
C MET A 1 -11.91 -14.23 -15.70
N SER A 2 -10.69 -14.58 -15.32
CA SER A 2 -10.40 -15.03 -13.96
C SER A 2 -10.26 -13.83 -13.01
N LEU A 3 -10.60 -13.98 -11.72
CA LEU A 3 -10.39 -12.94 -10.70
C LEU A 3 -8.92 -12.46 -10.62
N LEU A 4 -7.97 -13.27 -11.13
CA LEU A 4 -6.56 -12.92 -11.28
C LEU A 4 -6.30 -11.85 -12.36
N GLU A 5 -7.12 -11.76 -13.42
CA GLU A 5 -7.03 -10.71 -14.44
C GLU A 5 -7.59 -9.37 -13.96
N VAL A 6 -8.54 -9.42 -13.02
CA VAL A 6 -9.02 -8.21 -12.33
C VAL A 6 -7.98 -7.74 -11.32
N ALA A 7 -7.27 -8.66 -10.65
CA ALA A 7 -6.16 -8.34 -9.74
C ALA A 7 -4.96 -7.69 -10.45
N SER A 8 -4.59 -8.16 -11.65
CA SER A 8 -3.49 -7.58 -12.44
C SER A 8 -3.81 -6.19 -13.01
N SER A 9 -5.08 -5.83 -13.10
CA SER A 9 -5.54 -4.49 -13.49
C SER A 9 -5.64 -3.50 -12.32
N PHE A 10 -5.38 -3.93 -11.08
CA PHE A 10 -5.34 -3.01 -9.94
C PHE A 10 -4.10 -2.11 -9.92
N ASN A 11 -2.98 -2.48 -10.54
CA ASN A 11 -1.85 -1.56 -10.76
C ASN A 11 -0.75 -2.09 -11.72
N PRO A 12 -0.92 -2.03 -13.05
CA PRO A 12 0.15 -2.40 -13.99
C PRO A 12 1.39 -1.49 -13.85
N PHE A 13 1.26 -0.31 -13.23
CA PHE A 13 2.37 0.61 -13.00
C PHE A 13 3.32 0.17 -11.87
N PHE A 14 2.81 -0.56 -10.87
CA PHE A 14 3.65 -1.10 -9.79
C PHE A 14 4.43 -2.36 -10.21
N THR A 15 3.87 -3.17 -11.10
CA THR A 15 4.54 -4.40 -11.57
C THR A 15 5.65 -4.11 -12.59
N TYR A 16 5.52 -3.07 -13.42
CA TYR A 16 6.46 -2.85 -14.54
C TYR A 16 7.63 -1.91 -14.27
N LEU A 17 7.51 -0.92 -13.36
CA LEU A 17 8.56 0.11 -13.21
C LEU A 17 9.67 -0.20 -12.19
N PHE A 18 9.54 -1.27 -11.40
CA PHE A 18 10.54 -1.69 -10.42
C PHE A 18 11.09 -3.10 -10.64
N LEU A 19 10.68 -3.77 -11.73
CA LEU A 19 11.44 -4.87 -12.30
C LEU A 19 12.68 -4.29 -12.98
N ASN A 20 13.66 -3.85 -12.19
CA ASN A 20 15.02 -3.81 -12.70
C ASN A 20 15.55 -5.25 -12.67
N PRO A 21 15.93 -5.84 -13.82
CA PRO A 21 16.49 -7.18 -13.93
C PRO A 21 17.93 -7.27 -13.40
N THR A 22 18.33 -6.41 -12.46
CA THR A 22 19.50 -6.67 -11.64
C THR A 22 19.11 -7.72 -10.61
N THR A 23 19.13 -8.95 -11.10
CA THR A 23 19.42 -10.17 -10.37
C THR A 23 20.25 -9.90 -9.10
N HIS A 24 19.58 -9.67 -7.97
CA HIS A 24 19.79 -10.68 -6.96
C HIS A 24 19.16 -11.93 -7.57
N PRO A 25 19.92 -13.00 -7.89
CA PRO A 25 19.25 -14.27 -8.09
C PRO A 25 18.26 -14.37 -6.94
N CYS A 26 16.99 -14.65 -7.26
CA CYS A 26 16.01 -15.00 -6.24
C CYS A 26 16.53 -16.33 -5.67
N GLU A 27 17.55 -16.21 -4.83
CA GLU A 27 18.19 -17.23 -4.05
C GLU A 27 17.04 -17.74 -3.19
N LYS A 28 16.55 -18.93 -3.55
CA LYS A 28 15.44 -19.67 -2.95
C LYS A 28 14.76 -18.87 -1.85
N THR A 29 13.62 -18.23 -2.16
CA THR A 29 12.79 -17.52 -1.16
C THR A 29 12.81 -18.30 0.13
N SER A 30 13.56 -17.79 1.09
CA SER A 30 13.87 -18.54 2.28
C SER A 30 12.61 -18.45 3.11
N LEU A 31 11.83 -19.53 3.10
CA LEU A 31 10.65 -19.62 3.94
C LEU A 31 11.08 -19.24 5.37
N PRO A 32 10.28 -18.43 6.08
CA PRO A 32 10.63 -18.06 7.43
C PRO A 32 10.78 -19.31 8.29
N SER A 33 11.65 -19.23 9.29
CA SER A 33 11.84 -20.31 10.24
C SER A 33 10.52 -20.66 10.93
N LEU A 34 10.38 -21.88 11.44
CA LEU A 34 9.16 -22.29 12.14
C LEU A 34 8.86 -21.37 13.35
N GLU A 35 9.91 -20.87 13.99
CA GLU A 35 9.83 -19.91 15.09
C GLU A 35 9.30 -18.55 14.61
N GLU A 36 9.82 -18.02 13.50
CA GLU A 36 9.35 -16.77 12.90
C GLU A 36 7.87 -16.87 12.49
N LYS A 37 7.47 -17.99 11.88
CA LYS A 37 6.07 -18.25 11.53
C LYS A 37 5.18 -18.24 12.76
N SER A 38 5.56 -19.00 13.78
CA SER A 38 4.81 -19.11 15.04
C SER A 38 4.68 -17.75 15.75
N PHE A 39 5.75 -16.95 15.73
CA PHE A 39 5.72 -15.59 16.26
C PHE A 39 4.72 -14.70 15.51
N LEU A 40 4.79 -14.68 14.18
CA LEU A 40 3.93 -13.86 13.33
C LEU A 40 2.45 -14.27 13.49
N GLU A 41 2.15 -15.56 13.42
CA GLU A 41 0.79 -16.08 13.59
C GLU A 41 0.20 -15.73 14.96
N LYS A 42 0.99 -15.92 16.03
CA LYS A 42 0.60 -15.53 17.39
C LYS A 42 0.30 -14.04 17.47
N LYS A 43 1.18 -13.19 16.92
CA LYS A 43 1.01 -11.73 16.96
C LYS A 43 -0.18 -11.26 16.14
N VAL A 44 -0.39 -11.82 14.96
CA VAL A 44 -1.57 -11.53 14.14
C VAL A 44 -2.85 -11.92 14.88
N LYS A 45 -2.89 -13.10 15.52
CA LYS A 45 -4.06 -13.54 16.30
C LYS A 45 -4.33 -12.62 17.50
N GLU A 46 -3.31 -12.22 18.24
CA GLU A 46 -3.42 -11.28 19.36
C GLU A 46 -3.96 -9.92 18.91
N LEU A 47 -3.37 -9.33 17.85
CA LEU A 47 -3.78 -8.03 17.33
C LEU A 47 -5.18 -8.09 16.69
N ALA A 48 -5.49 -9.11 15.91
CA ALA A 48 -6.81 -9.33 15.33
C ALA A 48 -7.91 -9.43 16.41
N GLY A 49 -7.61 -10.14 17.51
CA GLY A 49 -8.47 -10.23 18.68
C GLY A 49 -8.69 -8.88 19.36
N LYS A 50 -7.61 -8.12 19.62
CA LYS A 50 -7.70 -6.75 20.17
C LYS A 50 -8.50 -5.81 19.28
N MET A 51 -8.39 -5.98 17.96
CA MET A 51 -9.09 -5.18 16.96
C MET A 51 -10.55 -5.59 16.75
N GLY A 52 -10.98 -6.76 17.25
CA GLY A 52 -12.33 -7.28 17.08
C GLY A 52 -12.63 -7.67 15.64
N LEU A 53 -11.66 -8.24 14.91
CA LEU A 53 -11.90 -8.73 13.55
C LEU A 53 -12.85 -9.94 13.58
N SER A 54 -13.87 -9.90 12.73
CA SER A 54 -14.93 -10.92 12.68
C SER A 54 -14.51 -12.22 11.99
N LYS A 55 -13.56 -12.15 11.06
CA LYS A 55 -13.02 -13.30 10.33
C LYS A 55 -11.60 -13.61 10.80
N PRO A 56 -11.19 -14.90 10.82
CA PRO A 56 -9.81 -15.27 11.08
C PRO A 56 -8.87 -14.66 10.04
N VAL A 57 -7.62 -14.41 10.43
CA VAL A 57 -6.59 -13.85 9.56
C VAL A 57 -5.55 -14.93 9.28
N GLU A 58 -5.28 -15.15 7.99
CA GLU A 58 -4.29 -16.08 7.48
C GLU A 58 -3.10 -15.32 6.89
N ILE A 59 -1.90 -15.86 7.10
CA ILE A 59 -0.65 -15.31 6.60
C ILE A 59 -0.24 -16.10 5.35
N VAL A 60 -0.02 -15.40 4.25
CA VAL A 60 0.52 -15.98 3.00
C VAL A 60 1.90 -15.41 2.74
N TYR A 61 2.89 -16.29 2.55
CA TYR A 61 4.25 -15.88 2.23
C TYR A 61 4.40 -15.75 0.72
N THR A 62 4.87 -14.59 0.28
CA THR A 62 5.06 -14.25 -1.13
C THR A 62 6.54 -14.09 -1.45
N ALA A 63 6.89 -14.42 -2.69
CA ALA A 63 8.27 -14.43 -3.14
C ALA A 63 8.86 -13.02 -3.32
N VAL A 64 8.02 -12.05 -3.70
CA VAL A 64 8.46 -10.69 -4.05
C VAL A 64 7.36 -9.69 -3.72
N SER A 65 7.70 -8.67 -2.93
CA SER A 65 6.89 -7.46 -2.78
C SER A 65 7.80 -6.24 -2.62
N LEU A 66 7.38 -5.12 -3.22
CA LEU A 66 8.03 -3.81 -3.08
C LEU A 66 7.89 -3.24 -1.66
N THR A 67 6.93 -3.75 -0.90
CA THR A 67 6.69 -3.43 0.51
C THR A 67 6.85 -4.71 1.37
N PRO A 68 7.31 -4.62 2.62
CA PRO A 68 7.53 -5.81 3.45
C PRO A 68 6.23 -6.60 3.71
N PHE A 69 5.09 -5.93 3.65
CA PHE A 69 3.75 -6.49 3.82
C PHE A 69 2.77 -5.89 2.82
N SER A 70 1.71 -6.62 2.52
CA SER A 70 0.53 -6.08 1.83
C SER A 70 -0.73 -6.84 2.25
N VAL A 71 -1.86 -6.14 2.35
CA VAL A 71 -3.18 -6.77 2.42
C VAL A 71 -3.71 -7.04 1.01
N SER A 72 -4.16 -8.27 0.74
CA SER A 72 -4.73 -8.64 -0.55
C SER A 72 -6.27 -8.65 -0.56
N PRO A 73 -6.90 -8.32 -1.70
CA PRO A 73 -8.35 -8.34 -1.90
C PRO A 73 -9.04 -9.69 -1.71
N GLN A 74 -8.29 -10.79 -1.53
CA GLN A 74 -8.86 -12.11 -1.28
C GLN A 74 -9.76 -12.16 -0.02
N SER A 75 -9.66 -11.19 0.89
CA SER A 75 -10.54 -11.06 2.06
C SER A 75 -12.01 -10.77 1.74
N ILE A 76 -12.32 -10.28 0.53
CA ILE A 76 -13.65 -9.82 0.16
C ILE A 76 -14.64 -10.99 0.04
N PHE A 77 -14.23 -12.06 -0.64
CA PHE A 77 -15.10 -13.20 -0.95
C PHE A 77 -14.71 -14.49 -0.21
N SER A 78 -13.71 -14.43 0.67
CA SER A 78 -13.30 -15.56 1.51
C SER A 78 -13.95 -15.47 2.90
N ASP A 79 -14.09 -16.63 3.53
CA ASP A 79 -14.36 -16.82 4.96
C ASP A 79 -13.21 -16.32 5.86
N LYS A 80 -12.06 -15.98 5.27
CA LYS A 80 -10.85 -15.52 5.96
C LYS A 80 -10.35 -14.18 5.43
N ASN A 81 -9.57 -13.48 6.24
CA ASN A 81 -8.74 -12.35 5.82
C ASN A 81 -7.32 -12.82 5.51
N ILE A 82 -6.65 -12.20 4.55
CA ILE A 82 -5.31 -12.62 4.13
C ILE A 82 -4.33 -11.46 4.20
N ILE A 83 -3.21 -11.68 4.88
CA ILE A 83 -2.04 -10.79 4.90
C ILE A 83 -0.92 -11.46 4.12
N HIS A 84 -0.38 -10.76 3.13
CA HIS A 84 0.78 -11.19 2.37
C HIS A 84 2.04 -10.64 3.00
N ILE A 85 3.01 -11.52 3.22
CA ILE A 85 4.29 -11.20 3.81
C ILE A 85 5.38 -11.51 2.80
N ALA A 86 6.34 -10.59 2.61
CA ALA A 86 7.56 -10.85 1.86
C ALA A 86 8.73 -11.00 2.84
N PRO A 87 9.11 -12.24 3.23
CA PRO A 87 10.14 -12.49 4.25
C PRO A 87 11.49 -11.85 3.90
N GLU A 88 11.86 -11.85 2.62
CA GLU A 88 13.11 -11.25 2.16
C GLU A 88 13.14 -9.74 2.36
N THR A 89 12.02 -9.05 2.14
CA THR A 89 11.91 -7.61 2.38
C THR A 89 11.98 -7.29 3.88
N ILE A 90 11.38 -8.12 4.74
CA ILE A 90 11.53 -7.99 6.20
C ILE A 90 12.99 -8.11 6.63
N LYS A 91 13.68 -9.13 6.11
CA LYS A 91 15.10 -9.38 6.40
C LYS A 91 15.98 -8.23 5.89
N ALA A 92 15.71 -7.72 4.69
CA ALA A 92 16.45 -6.61 4.10
C ALA A 92 16.33 -5.30 4.89
N VAL A 93 15.16 -5.04 5.47
CA VAL A 93 14.92 -3.85 6.32
C VAL A 93 15.33 -4.08 7.78
N ASN A 94 15.58 -5.34 8.17
CA ASN A 94 16.00 -5.75 9.51
C ASN A 94 15.06 -5.23 10.62
N LEU A 95 13.78 -5.63 10.54
CA LEU A 95 12.75 -5.19 11.46
C LEU A 95 12.84 -5.90 12.82
N ALA A 96 12.83 -5.12 13.90
CA ALA A 96 12.76 -5.62 15.27
C ALA A 96 11.33 -6.04 15.64
N PRO A 97 11.14 -6.93 16.63
CA PRO A 97 9.80 -7.40 17.01
C PRO A 97 8.76 -6.30 17.32
N PRO A 98 9.11 -5.17 17.98
CA PRO A 98 8.14 -4.08 18.19
C PRO A 98 7.77 -3.32 16.89
N GLU A 99 8.70 -3.19 15.95
CA GLU A 99 8.43 -2.59 14.63
C GLU A 99 7.52 -3.52 13.81
N MET A 100 7.74 -4.83 13.92
CA MET A 100 6.89 -5.86 13.32
C MET A 100 5.48 -5.82 13.88
N GLU A 101 5.33 -5.64 15.20
CA GLU A 101 4.01 -5.49 15.82
C GLU A 101 3.24 -4.30 15.25
N PHE A 102 3.88 -3.13 15.14
CA PHE A 102 3.27 -1.94 14.55
C PHE A 102 2.84 -2.20 13.11
N LEU A 103 3.71 -2.80 12.31
CA LEU A 103 3.47 -3.12 10.92
C LEU A 103 2.27 -4.08 10.74
N LEU A 104 2.22 -5.16 11.51
CA LEU A 104 1.07 -6.07 11.54
C LEU A 104 -0.21 -5.34 11.97
N GLY A 105 -0.11 -4.44 12.94
CA GLY A 105 -1.23 -3.59 13.35
C GLY A 105 -1.72 -2.67 12.22
N HIS A 106 -0.80 -2.10 11.45
CA HIS A 106 -1.11 -1.28 10.28
C HIS A 106 -1.86 -2.08 9.21
N GLU A 107 -1.36 -3.26 8.83
CA GLU A 107 -2.03 -4.13 7.86
C GLU A 107 -3.42 -4.60 8.35
N LEU A 108 -3.54 -4.97 9.62
CA LEU A 108 -4.83 -5.36 10.21
C LEU A 108 -5.82 -4.20 10.28
N ALA A 109 -5.36 -2.95 10.37
CA ALA A 109 -6.22 -1.78 10.32
C ALA A 109 -6.92 -1.64 8.96
N HIS A 110 -6.24 -1.97 7.86
CA HIS A 110 -6.86 -1.98 6.52
C HIS A 110 -7.99 -3.01 6.42
N ILE A 111 -7.79 -4.19 7.01
CA ILE A 111 -8.82 -5.22 7.10
C ILE A 111 -9.99 -4.71 7.95
N LYS A 112 -9.71 -4.18 9.15
CA LYS A 112 -10.72 -3.66 10.07
C LYS A 112 -11.62 -2.60 9.43
N LYS A 113 -11.06 -1.77 8.56
CA LYS A 113 -11.78 -0.66 7.91
C LYS A 113 -12.33 -0.98 6.53
N ASN A 114 -12.16 -2.21 6.06
CA ASN A 114 -12.57 -2.64 4.72
C ASN A 114 -12.02 -1.69 3.64
N ASP A 115 -10.75 -1.31 3.76
CA ASP A 115 -10.15 -0.28 2.91
C ASP A 115 -10.15 -0.69 1.44
N ILE A 116 -9.92 -1.97 1.14
CA ILE A 116 -9.97 -2.51 -0.22
C ILE A 116 -11.37 -2.33 -0.84
N LEU A 117 -12.43 -2.67 -0.09
CA LEU A 117 -13.80 -2.50 -0.56
C LEU A 117 -14.16 -1.03 -0.74
N THR A 118 -13.75 -0.20 0.22
CA THR A 118 -14.03 1.24 0.19
C THR A 118 -13.35 1.90 -1.01
N THR A 119 -12.08 1.58 -1.26
CA THR A 119 -11.31 2.10 -2.39
C THR A 119 -11.85 1.60 -3.72
N LEU A 120 -12.27 0.33 -3.81
CA LEU A 120 -12.92 -0.21 -5.01
C LEU A 120 -14.26 0.48 -5.29
N ALA A 121 -15.11 0.61 -4.27
CA ALA A 121 -16.41 1.27 -4.40
C ALA A 121 -16.26 2.73 -4.83
N LEU A 122 -15.32 3.46 -4.22
CA LEU A 122 -14.99 4.84 -4.59
C LEU A 122 -14.54 4.92 -6.06
N ARG A 123 -13.58 4.07 -6.46
CA ARG A 123 -13.04 4.06 -7.82
C ARG A 123 -14.13 3.80 -8.86
N LEU A 124 -14.97 2.79 -8.65
CA LEU A 124 -16.05 2.44 -9.58
C LEU A 124 -17.12 3.52 -9.64
N THR A 125 -17.50 4.10 -8.49
CA THR A 125 -18.53 5.15 -8.42
C THR A 125 -18.07 6.41 -9.16
N VAL A 126 -16.86 6.89 -8.87
CA VAL A 126 -16.29 8.07 -9.55
C VAL A 126 -16.11 7.79 -11.03
N ALA A 127 -15.61 6.60 -11.41
CA ALA A 127 -15.46 6.25 -12.81
C ALA A 127 -16.79 6.28 -13.57
N ALA A 128 -17.85 5.70 -13.00
CA ALA A 128 -19.18 5.70 -13.61
C ALA A 128 -19.74 7.12 -13.78
N ILE A 129 -19.68 7.95 -12.72
CA ILE A 129 -20.15 9.35 -12.76
C ILE A 129 -19.39 10.14 -13.84
N CYS A 130 -18.06 10.04 -13.84
CA CYS A 130 -17.24 10.76 -14.82
C CYS A 130 -17.48 10.25 -16.24
N THR A 131 -17.61 8.94 -16.47
CA THR A 131 -17.95 8.42 -17.80
C THR A 131 -19.27 8.99 -18.32
N VAL A 132 -20.32 9.02 -17.50
CA VAL A 132 -21.61 9.62 -17.89
C VAL A 132 -21.47 11.12 -18.15
N ALA A 133 -20.75 11.85 -17.28
CA ALA A 133 -20.54 13.28 -17.44
C ALA A 133 -19.75 13.61 -18.73
N PHE A 134 -18.67 12.89 -19.02
CA PHE A 134 -17.88 13.09 -20.24
C PHE A 134 -18.66 12.72 -21.50
N ALA A 135 -19.47 11.66 -21.45
CA ALA A 135 -20.36 11.30 -22.55
C ALA A 135 -21.41 12.40 -22.82
N TRP A 136 -21.89 13.07 -21.77
CA TRP A 136 -22.88 14.14 -21.88
C TRP A 136 -22.29 15.50 -22.30
N LEU A 137 -21.11 15.87 -21.78
CA LEU A 137 -20.46 17.16 -22.06
C LEU A 137 -19.83 17.24 -23.45
N PHE A 138 -19.44 16.10 -24.01
CA PHE A 138 -18.81 16.03 -25.33
C PHE A 138 -19.65 15.21 -26.32
N PRO A 139 -20.92 15.58 -26.56
CA PRO A 139 -21.77 14.83 -27.48
C PRO A 139 -21.23 14.94 -28.92
N ALA A 140 -20.51 16.02 -29.25
CA ALA A 140 -19.88 16.26 -30.55
C ALA A 140 -18.62 15.41 -30.81
N ALA A 141 -18.05 14.75 -29.79
CA ALA A 141 -17.12 13.65 -30.05
C ALA A 141 -17.83 12.51 -30.82
N ASN A 142 -19.17 12.37 -30.70
CA ASN A 142 -19.99 11.48 -31.54
C ASN A 142 -20.27 11.99 -32.95
N ILE A 143 -19.82 13.20 -33.32
CA ILE A 143 -20.18 13.84 -34.59
C ILE A 143 -18.93 14.23 -35.39
N PHE A 144 -17.80 14.49 -34.75
CA PHE A 144 -16.56 14.84 -35.45
C PHE A 144 -15.63 13.63 -35.58
N PHE A 145 -15.41 13.27 -36.85
CA PHE A 145 -14.50 12.26 -37.41
C PHE A 145 -15.05 10.84 -37.59
N VAL A 146 -14.94 10.39 -38.85
CA VAL A 146 -15.13 9.03 -39.39
C VAL A 146 -16.53 8.76 -39.98
N SER A 147 -16.63 8.87 -41.30
CA SER A 147 -17.74 8.41 -42.15
C SER A 147 -17.82 6.87 -42.25
N THR A 148 -17.64 6.16 -41.14
CA THR A 148 -17.50 4.70 -41.13
C THR A 148 -18.07 4.14 -39.83
N LEU A 149 -18.52 2.88 -39.89
CA LEU A 149 -19.14 2.01 -38.87
C LEU A 149 -18.64 2.11 -37.40
N MET A 150 -17.52 2.80 -37.15
CA MET A 150 -16.85 2.94 -35.84
C MET A 150 -17.09 4.30 -35.14
N ALA A 151 -17.76 5.26 -35.79
CA ALA A 151 -18.03 6.60 -35.26
C ALA A 151 -18.65 6.65 -33.84
N PRO A 152 -19.59 5.76 -33.45
CA PRO A 152 -20.15 5.80 -32.08
C PRO A 152 -19.25 5.14 -31.02
N LEU A 153 -18.21 4.39 -31.40
CA LEU A 153 -17.38 3.65 -30.43
C LEU A 153 -16.25 4.50 -29.84
N VAL A 154 -15.70 5.43 -30.62
CA VAL A 154 -14.58 6.30 -30.19
C VAL A 154 -14.97 7.18 -28.99
N PRO A 155 -16.12 7.87 -28.98
CA PRO A 155 -16.48 8.80 -27.91
C PRO A 155 -16.84 8.07 -26.63
N ILE A 156 -17.54 6.94 -26.75
CA ILE A 156 -17.83 6.04 -25.63
C ILE A 156 -16.51 5.55 -25.01
N SER A 157 -15.54 5.17 -25.84
CA SER A 157 -14.21 4.74 -25.37
C SER A 157 -13.44 5.89 -24.68
N CYS A 158 -13.49 7.11 -25.22
CA CYS A 158 -12.87 8.28 -24.61
C CYS A 158 -13.53 8.63 -23.26
N ALA A 159 -14.85 8.58 -23.18
CA ALA A 159 -15.59 8.81 -21.93
C ALA A 159 -15.31 7.71 -20.89
N ALA A 160 -15.21 6.45 -21.32
CA ALA A 160 -14.83 5.33 -20.46
C ALA A 160 -13.39 5.50 -19.93
N LEU A 161 -12.45 5.89 -20.79
CA LEU A 161 -11.06 6.17 -20.39
C LEU A 161 -10.99 7.34 -19.41
N ALA A 162 -11.67 8.45 -19.70
CA ALA A 162 -11.70 9.62 -18.81
C ALA A 162 -12.30 9.28 -17.45
N GLY A 163 -13.38 8.48 -17.42
CA GLY A 163 -13.95 7.97 -16.18
C GLY A 163 -12.98 7.08 -15.42
N HIS A 164 -12.35 6.11 -16.08
CA HIS A 164 -11.36 5.23 -15.46
C HIS A 164 -10.18 5.99 -14.84
N LEU A 165 -9.64 6.98 -15.56
CA LEU A 165 -8.56 7.84 -15.06
C LEU A 165 -9.02 8.67 -13.86
N SER A 166 -10.22 9.23 -13.92
CA SER A 166 -10.80 10.01 -12.81
C SER A 166 -11.01 9.16 -11.56
N GLY A 167 -11.56 7.95 -11.70
CA GLY A 167 -11.72 7.02 -10.59
C GLY A 167 -10.39 6.58 -9.99
N THR A 168 -9.38 6.36 -10.84
CA THR A 168 -8.02 6.01 -10.38
C THR A 168 -7.38 7.17 -9.60
N LEU A 169 -7.49 8.41 -10.10
CA LEU A 169 -7.01 9.60 -9.41
C LEU A 169 -7.72 9.82 -8.06
N ALA A 170 -9.06 9.71 -8.04
CA ALA A 170 -9.83 9.84 -6.81
C ALA A 170 -9.41 8.79 -5.77
N SER A 171 -9.21 7.54 -6.21
CA SER A 171 -8.71 6.49 -5.32
C SER A 171 -7.32 6.81 -4.78
N ALA A 172 -6.38 7.27 -5.61
CA ALA A 172 -5.03 7.62 -5.18
C ALA A 172 -5.02 8.76 -4.15
N LEU A 173 -5.87 9.77 -4.33
CA LEU A 173 -6.02 10.86 -3.36
C LEU A 173 -6.60 10.36 -2.03
N TYR A 174 -7.58 9.46 -2.09
CA TYR A 174 -8.21 8.89 -0.89
C TYR A 174 -7.29 7.92 -0.13
N MET A 175 -6.37 7.24 -0.83
CA MET A 175 -5.42 6.32 -0.19
C MET A 175 -4.57 7.00 0.89
N ARG A 176 -4.22 8.29 0.75
CA ARG A 176 -3.50 9.02 1.79
C ARG A 176 -4.24 9.09 3.13
N PHE A 177 -5.56 9.26 3.08
CA PHE A 177 -6.41 9.25 4.27
C PHE A 177 -6.49 7.84 4.87
N ILE A 178 -6.63 6.82 4.02
CA ILE A 178 -6.59 5.42 4.43
C ILE A 178 -5.28 5.09 5.16
N GLU A 179 -4.13 5.46 4.59
CA GLU A 179 -2.81 5.22 5.18
C GLU A 179 -2.63 5.92 6.51
N SER A 180 -3.01 7.20 6.63
CA SER A 180 -2.93 7.93 7.90
C SER A 180 -3.81 7.30 8.98
N ARG A 181 -5.00 6.83 8.60
CA ARG A 181 -5.89 6.08 9.49
C ARG A 181 -5.29 4.73 9.89
N ALA A 182 -4.69 4.01 8.96
CA ALA A 182 -4.05 2.72 9.24
C ALA A 182 -2.81 2.88 10.13
N ASP A 183 -2.01 3.93 9.93
CA ASP A 183 -0.92 4.33 10.83
C ASP A 183 -1.41 4.59 12.24
N LYS A 184 -2.48 5.38 12.37
CA LYS A 184 -3.09 5.68 13.67
C LYS A 184 -3.56 4.41 14.38
N LEU A 185 -4.33 3.58 13.69
CA LEU A 185 -4.90 2.36 14.28
C LEU A 185 -3.81 1.34 14.60
N GLY A 186 -2.84 1.15 13.70
CA GLY A 186 -1.68 0.29 13.93
C GLY A 186 -0.92 0.73 15.17
N TRP A 187 -0.71 2.04 15.34
CA TRP A 187 -0.14 2.62 16.55
C TRP A 187 -1.03 2.39 17.77
N GLU A 188 -2.33 2.68 17.72
CA GLU A 188 -3.26 2.58 18.85
C GLU A 188 -3.32 1.17 19.45
N TYR A 189 -3.38 0.15 18.59
CA TYR A 189 -3.51 -1.26 18.97
C TYR A 189 -2.19 -1.95 19.32
N SER A 190 -1.06 -1.31 19.01
CA SER A 190 0.26 -1.81 19.39
C SER A 190 0.49 -1.70 20.90
N SER A 191 1.37 -2.56 21.41
CA SER A 191 1.98 -2.42 22.73
C SER A 191 2.69 -1.07 22.90
N LEU A 192 3.06 -0.71 24.13
CA LEU A 192 3.82 0.51 24.39
C LEU A 192 5.17 0.52 23.64
N GLU A 193 5.80 -0.65 23.50
CA GLU A 193 7.04 -0.80 22.73
C GLU A 193 6.77 -0.62 21.23
N GLY A 194 5.72 -1.23 20.68
CA GLY A 194 5.33 -1.07 19.29
C GLY A 194 4.97 0.38 18.94
N LYS A 195 4.24 1.07 19.83
CA LYS A 195 3.97 2.52 19.72
C LYS A 195 5.25 3.33 19.57
N ARG A 196 6.21 3.10 20.46
CA ARG A 196 7.51 3.79 20.45
C ARG A 196 8.34 3.45 19.22
N ALA A 197 8.22 2.23 18.70
CA ALA A 197 8.96 1.74 17.54
C ALA A 197 8.35 2.14 16.18
N ALA A 198 7.09 2.57 16.13
CA ALA A 198 6.40 2.90 14.88
C ALA A 198 7.15 3.92 13.98
N PRO A 199 7.73 5.03 14.49
CA PRO A 199 8.54 5.91 13.64
C PRO A 199 9.84 5.27 13.15
N SER A 200 10.43 4.35 13.93
CA SER A 200 11.68 3.65 13.58
C SER A 200 11.48 2.74 12.37
N PHE A 201 10.33 2.07 12.29
CA PHE A 201 9.95 1.26 11.13
C PHE A 201 10.09 2.04 9.81
N PHE A 202 9.46 3.21 9.69
CA PHE A 202 9.54 4.02 8.47
C PHE A 202 10.93 4.62 8.24
N LYS A 203 11.67 4.96 9.31
CA LYS A 203 13.07 5.40 9.18
C LYS A 203 13.95 4.32 8.55
N LYS A 204 13.78 3.05 8.93
CA LYS A 204 14.53 1.94 8.30
C LYS A 204 14.18 1.78 6.82
N ILE A 205 12.93 2.01 6.43
CA ILE A 205 12.53 2.03 5.02
C ILE A 205 13.20 3.20 4.29
N ILE A 206 13.19 4.40 4.87
CA ILE A 206 13.89 5.59 4.33
C ILE A 206 15.38 5.27 4.13
N ASP A 207 16.05 4.71 5.14
CA ASP A 207 17.46 4.35 5.08
C ASP A 207 17.74 3.32 3.99
N PHE A 208 16.86 2.32 3.86
CA PHE A 208 16.94 1.33 2.78
C PHE A 208 16.77 1.98 1.39
N GLN A 209 15.82 2.91 1.23
CA GLN A 209 15.62 3.64 -0.02
C GLN A 209 16.81 4.55 -0.35
N LEU A 210 17.40 5.22 0.63
CA LEU A 210 18.57 6.08 0.45
C LEU A 210 19.82 5.26 0.09
N LYS A 211 20.02 4.09 0.70
CA LYS A 211 21.05 3.14 0.29
C LYS A 211 20.83 2.71 -1.16
N THR A 212 19.60 2.33 -1.52
CA THR A 212 19.25 1.95 -2.89
C THR A 212 19.48 3.09 -3.89
N ARG A 213 19.08 4.33 -3.55
CA ARG A 213 19.28 5.54 -4.37
C ARG A 213 20.75 5.75 -4.76
N ASN A 214 21.65 5.51 -3.81
CA ASN A 214 23.07 5.81 -3.97
C ASN A 214 23.92 4.60 -4.40
N ASN A 215 23.36 3.38 -4.40
CA ASN A 215 24.09 2.16 -4.67
C ASN A 215 23.76 1.60 -6.06
N SER A 216 24.52 1.96 -7.10
CA SER A 216 24.43 1.28 -8.39
C SER A 216 25.71 1.34 -9.21
N SER A 217 25.95 0.30 -10.01
CA SER A 217 27.17 0.11 -10.80
C SER A 217 27.14 0.83 -12.16
N THR A 218 25.98 1.33 -12.62
CA THR A 218 25.86 2.02 -13.91
C THR A 218 25.31 3.45 -13.77
N PRO A 219 25.82 4.44 -14.55
CA PRO A 219 25.34 5.82 -14.48
C PRO A 219 23.84 5.96 -14.78
N LEU A 220 23.31 5.20 -15.74
CA LEU A 220 21.89 5.24 -16.11
C LEU A 220 20.99 4.77 -14.96
N SER A 221 21.37 3.68 -14.28
CA SER A 221 20.58 3.19 -13.15
C SER A 221 20.67 4.11 -11.93
N LEU A 222 21.83 4.73 -11.66
CA LEU A 222 21.95 5.79 -10.66
C LEU A 222 21.04 6.98 -10.99
N PHE A 223 21.02 7.43 -12.25
CA PHE A 223 20.16 8.51 -12.70
C PHE A 223 18.67 8.18 -12.50
N ILE A 224 18.22 7.01 -12.94
CA ILE A 224 16.84 6.56 -12.76
C ILE A 224 16.47 6.51 -11.28
N ARG A 225 17.31 5.90 -10.43
CA ARG A 225 17.05 5.84 -8.98
C ARG A 225 16.99 7.23 -8.34
N LYS A 226 17.84 8.16 -8.80
CA LYS A 226 17.81 9.55 -8.34
C LYS A 226 16.55 10.32 -8.77
N LEU A 227 15.95 9.95 -9.90
CA LEU A 227 14.67 10.46 -10.37
C LEU A 227 13.49 9.88 -9.59
N LEU A 228 13.56 8.60 -9.20
CA LEU A 228 12.47 7.87 -8.56
C LEU A 228 12.41 8.04 -7.04
N ILE A 229 13.54 8.24 -6.37
CA ILE A 229 13.63 8.38 -4.90
C ILE A 229 14.01 9.84 -4.61
N SER A 230 13.54 10.46 -3.53
CA SER A 230 13.94 11.81 -3.11
C SER A 230 15.24 11.78 -2.29
N GLU A 231 15.79 12.96 -1.95
CA GLU A 231 16.99 13.05 -1.11
C GLU A 231 16.69 12.70 0.35
N GLU A 232 15.43 12.81 0.75
CA GLU A 232 14.89 12.43 2.04
C GLU A 232 14.42 10.96 2.07
N GLY A 233 14.61 10.23 0.96
CA GLY A 233 14.27 8.80 0.87
C GLY A 233 12.79 8.52 0.71
N ASN A 234 12.03 9.45 0.11
CA ASN A 234 10.64 9.22 -0.29
C ASN A 234 10.56 8.74 -1.76
N SER A 235 9.62 7.87 -2.10
CA SER A 235 9.35 7.57 -3.50
C SER A 235 8.61 8.75 -4.18
N ARG A 236 9.10 9.18 -5.34
CA ARG A 236 8.51 10.27 -6.15
C ARG A 236 7.40 9.79 -7.08
N ILE A 237 7.31 8.48 -7.31
CA ILE A 237 6.27 7.86 -8.14
C ILE A 237 5.18 7.18 -7.31
N ASP A 238 5.40 7.07 -6.00
CA ASP A 238 4.37 6.61 -5.07
C ASP A 238 3.39 7.76 -4.78
N ILE A 239 2.36 7.85 -5.61
CA ILE A 239 1.29 8.84 -5.47
C ILE A 239 0.19 8.38 -4.51
N VAL A 240 0.18 7.10 -4.14
CA VAL A 240 -0.91 6.47 -3.37
C VAL A 240 -0.62 6.48 -1.87
N HIS A 241 0.65 6.41 -1.45
CA HIS A 241 1.02 6.54 -0.05
C HIS A 241 1.47 7.98 0.30
N PRO A 242 1.23 8.47 1.53
CA PRO A 242 1.89 9.66 2.02
C PRO A 242 3.42 9.47 2.05
N PRO A 243 4.21 10.55 1.86
CA PRO A 243 5.65 10.50 2.03
C PRO A 243 6.06 9.84 3.36
N LEU A 244 7.06 8.98 3.35
CA LEU A 244 7.58 8.30 4.54
C LEU A 244 7.99 9.31 5.62
N THR A 245 8.58 10.44 5.23
CA THR A 245 8.94 11.52 6.16
C THR A 245 7.73 12.12 6.87
N GLU A 246 6.59 12.24 6.18
CA GLU A 246 5.34 12.71 6.75
C GLU A 246 4.79 11.70 7.77
N ARG A 247 4.84 10.39 7.44
CA ARG A 247 4.43 9.31 8.34
C ARG A 247 5.30 9.24 9.60
N VAL A 248 6.62 9.38 9.46
CA VAL A 248 7.57 9.47 10.59
C VAL A 248 7.22 10.65 11.50
N ARG A 249 6.98 11.83 10.93
CA ARG A 249 6.60 13.02 11.69
C ARG A 249 5.31 12.78 12.48
N TYR A 250 4.25 12.32 11.81
CA TYR A 250 2.96 12.05 12.41
C TYR A 250 3.03 11.07 13.59
N LEU A 251 3.70 9.93 13.43
CA LEU A 251 3.85 8.93 14.50
C LEU A 251 4.75 9.41 15.64
N THR A 252 5.72 10.27 15.35
CA THR A 252 6.55 10.90 16.37
C THR A 252 5.72 11.86 17.23
N GLU A 253 4.85 12.65 16.61
CA GLU A 253 3.92 13.55 17.31
C GLU A 253 2.93 12.76 18.19
N LEU A 254 2.36 11.65 17.69
CA LEU A 254 1.50 10.76 18.49
C LEU A 254 2.24 10.20 19.73
N ASN A 255 3.48 9.77 19.54
CA ASN A 255 4.32 9.29 20.64
C ASN A 255 4.59 10.37 21.69
N ASN A 256 4.90 11.59 21.24
CA ASN A 256 5.18 12.71 22.15
C ASN A 256 3.92 13.12 22.94
N ALA A 257 2.78 13.26 22.25
CA ALA A 257 1.51 13.58 22.90
C ALA A 257 1.14 12.57 24.00
N THR A 258 1.35 11.28 23.73
CA THR A 258 1.08 10.20 24.70
C THR A 258 2.02 10.25 25.90
N ARG A 259 3.31 10.57 25.70
CA ARG A 259 4.26 10.73 26.81
C ARG A 259 3.87 11.89 27.72
N HIS A 260 3.47 13.02 27.15
CA HIS A 260 3.00 14.17 27.93
C HIS A 260 1.74 13.85 28.72
N ALA A 261 0.78 13.12 28.12
CA ALA A 261 -0.43 12.69 28.82
C ALA A 261 -0.13 11.75 30.01
N MET A 262 0.89 10.89 29.90
CA MET A 262 1.32 10.00 30.99
C MET A 262 2.10 10.72 32.11
N GLN A 263 2.66 11.89 31.84
CA GLN A 263 3.45 12.68 32.80
C GLN A 263 2.62 13.75 33.52
N ALA A 264 1.38 13.99 33.10
CA ALA A 264 0.49 14.93 33.77
C ALA A 264 0.13 14.41 35.17
N PRO A 265 0.24 15.23 36.23
CA PRO A 265 -0.18 14.83 37.57
C PRO A 265 -1.67 14.45 37.55
N ALA A 266 -2.01 13.31 38.15
CA ALA A 266 -3.40 12.95 38.40
C ALA A 266 -3.96 13.93 39.44
N TYR A 267 -4.78 14.87 38.97
CA TYR A 267 -5.52 15.79 39.83
C TYR A 267 -6.71 15.09 40.47
#